data_AF-A0A0M1J8F9-F1
#
_entry.id   AF-A0A0M1J8F9-F1
#
_cell.length_a   1.000
_cell.length_b   1.000
_cell.length_c   1.000
_cell.angle_alpha   90.00
_cell.angle_beta   90.00
_cell.angle_gamma   90.00
#
_symmetry.space_group_name_H-M   'P 1'
#
loop_
_entity.id
_entity.type
_entity.pdbx_description
1 polymer ?
#
loop_
_entity_poly.entity_id
_entity_poly.type
_entity_poly.pdbx_seq_one_letter_code
_entity_poly.pdbx_strand_id
1 'polypeptide(L)' 'MQGLQQIMLKRNIGTHLGHKIKKFTPDRVITAGGEIPADIILFISGMTGSPRFDATDLTPTPGGLI' A
#
# COMPACT_ATOMS: atom_id res chain seq x y z
N MET A 1 5.49 -14.46 -12.92
CA MET A 1 5.57 -13.05 -12.47
C MET A 1 6.07 -12.06 -13.52
N GLN A 2 6.75 -12.48 -14.60
CA GLN A 2 7.33 -11.55 -15.59
C GLN A 2 6.29 -10.83 -16.48
N GLY A 3 5.14 -11.45 -16.77
CA GLY A 3 4.15 -10.89 -17.70
C GLY A 3 3.58 -9.52 -17.31
N LEU A 4 3.22 -9.33 -16.03
CA LEU A 4 2.64 -8.07 -15.57
C LEU A 4 3.64 -6.90 -15.64
N GLN A 5 4.87 -7.11 -15.17
CA GLN A 5 5.92 -6.08 -15.22
C GLN A 5 6.23 -5.69 -16.66
N GLN A 6 6.24 -6.64 -17.60
CA GLN A 6 6.41 -6.36 -19.02
C GLN A 6 5.26 -5.52 -19.60
N ILE A 7 4.01 -5.80 -19.19
CA ILE A 7 2.82 -5.03 -19.60
C ILE A 7 2.86 -3.60 -19.05
N MET A 8 3.32 -3.42 -17.81
CA MET A 8 3.52 -2.11 -17.17
C MET A 8 4.61 -1.31 -17.88
N LEU A 9 5.77 -1.93 -18.14
CA LEU A 9 6.88 -1.29 -18.87
C LEU A 9 6.45 -0.84 -20.27
N LYS A 10 5.72 -1.69 -21.01
CA LYS A 10 5.17 -1.35 -22.33
C LYS A 10 4.22 -0.14 -22.32
N ARG A 11 3.64 0.19 -21.16
CA ARG A 11 2.73 1.33 -20.96
C ARG A 11 3.41 2.51 -20.27
N ASN A 12 4.74 2.48 -20.12
CA ASN A 12 5.53 3.49 -19.42
C ASN A 12 5.11 3.67 -17.95
N ILE A 13 4.69 2.58 -17.31
CA ILE A 13 4.35 2.59 -15.88
C ILE A 13 5.59 2.20 -15.07
N GLY A 14 6.15 3.18 -14.35
CA GLY A 14 7.25 2.96 -13.42
C GLY A 14 6.79 2.17 -12.19
N THR A 15 7.46 1.06 -11.88
CA THR A 15 7.12 0.24 -10.71
C THR A 15 8.18 0.40 -9.61
N HIS A 16 7.74 0.76 -8.40
CA HIS A 16 8.58 0.87 -7.21
C HIS A 16 8.15 -0.23 -6.22
N LEU A 17 8.85 -1.36 -6.22
CA LEU A 17 8.47 -2.58 -5.49
C LEU A 17 9.34 -2.80 -4.24
N GLY A 18 8.80 -3.47 -3.22
CA GLY A 18 9.57 -3.87 -2.03
C GLY A 18 9.82 -2.74 -1.01
N HIS A 19 9.29 -1.54 -1.24
CA HIS A 19 9.48 -0.39 -0.35
C HIS A 19 8.19 -0.03 0.37
N LYS A 20 8.22 -0.03 1.70
CA LYS A 20 7.07 0.38 2.53
C LYS A 20 6.84 1.89 2.37
N ILE A 21 5.59 2.28 2.10
CA ILE A 21 5.16 3.69 2.13
C ILE A 21 5.22 4.20 3.58
N LYS A 22 5.75 5.42 3.76
CA LYS A 22 5.93 6.07 5.06
C LYS A 22 4.98 7.25 5.25
N LYS A 23 4.85 8.12 4.25
CA LYS A 23 3.96 9.29 4.28
C LYS A 23 3.66 9.80 2.88
N PHE A 24 2.60 10.59 2.76
CA PHE A 24 2.27 11.38 1.57
C PHE A 24 2.55 12.86 1.85
N THR A 25 2.97 13.59 0.83
CA THR A 25 3.07 15.06 0.83
C THR A 25 2.35 15.60 -0.41
N PRO A 26 2.18 16.93 -0.55
CA PRO A 26 1.45 17.51 -1.68
C PRO A 26 1.99 17.14 -3.07
N ASP A 27 3.27 16.77 -3.17
CA ASP A 27 4.00 16.61 -4.42
C ASP A 27 4.75 15.27 -4.55
N ARG A 28 4.67 14.38 -3.55
CA ARG A 28 5.40 13.10 -3.55
C ARG A 28 4.88 12.07 -2.55
N VAL A 29 5.25 10.82 -2.80
CA VAL A 29 5.13 9.68 -1.89
C VAL A 29 6.50 9.36 -1.31
N ILE A 30 6.60 9.32 0.02
CA ILE A 30 7.83 8.95 0.72
C ILE A 30 7.78 7.47 1.06
N THR A 31 8.80 6.72 0.63
CA THR A 31 8.94 5.29 0.90
C THR A 31 10.23 5.01 1.66
N ALA A 32 10.39 3.80 2.19
CA ALA A 32 11.65 3.35 2.80
C ALA A 32 12.83 3.28 1.80
N GLY A 33 12.55 3.26 0.49
CA GLY A 33 13.56 3.20 -0.57
C GLY A 33 13.82 4.51 -1.30
N GLY A 34 13.19 5.62 -0.86
CA GLY A 34 13.31 6.92 -1.51
C GLY A 34 11.95 7.58 -1.78
N GLU A 35 11.98 8.64 -2.58
CA GLU A 35 10.84 9.50 -2.86
C GLU A 35 10.33 9.31 -4.30
N ILE A 36 9.02 9.35 -4.46
CA ILE A 36 8.34 9.22 -5.76
C ILE A 36 7.55 10.51 -6.00
N PRO A 37 7.97 11.37 -6.94
CA PRO A 37 7.21 12.57 -7.31
C PRO A 37 5.83 12.20 -7.84
N ALA A 38 4.78 12.90 -7.40
CA ALA A 38 3.41 12.65 -7.83
C ALA A 38 2.54 13.89 -7.68
N ASP A 39 1.87 14.28 -8.77
CA ASP A 39 0.85 15.34 -8.75
C ASP A 39 -0.50 14.82 -8.25
N ILE A 40 -0.78 13.52 -8.45
CA ILE A 40 -2.00 12.84 -7.99
C ILE A 40 -1.62 11.50 -7.37
N ILE A 41 -2.16 11.23 -6.19
CA ILE A 41 -1.93 9.99 -5.45
C ILE A 41 -3.26 9.24 -5.32
N LEU A 42 -3.38 8.11 -6.03
CA LEU A 42 -4.44 7.13 -5.80
C LEU A 42 -3.91 6.01 -4.92
N PHE A 43 -4.35 5.97 -3.67
CA PHE A 43 -3.88 5.01 -2.67
C PHE A 43 -5.00 4.08 -2.22
N ILE A 44 -4.70 2.78 -2.23
CA ILE A 44 -5.56 1.75 -1.65
C ILE A 44 -4.92 1.37 -0.32
N SER A 45 -5.58 1.72 0.78
CA SER A 45 -5.11 1.38 2.11
C SER A 45 -5.06 -0.13 2.30
N GLY A 46 -4.09 -0.59 3.10
CA GLY A 46 -4.09 -1.98 3.56
C GLY A 46 -5.34 -2.30 4.37
N MET A 47 -5.64 -3.60 4.51
CA MET A 47 -6.71 -4.08 5.38
C MET A 47 -6.16 -4.32 6.79
N THR A 48 -6.85 -3.80 7.80
CA THR A 48 -6.60 -4.05 9.22
C THR A 48 -7.90 -4.43 9.90
N GLY A 49 -7.80 -5.12 11.05
CA GLY A 49 -8.96 -5.44 11.88
C GLY A 49 -9.84 -4.24 12.19
N SER A 50 -11.15 -4.47 12.26
CA SER A 50 -12.12 -3.44 12.67
C SER A 50 -12.03 -3.23 14.18
N PRO A 51 -11.87 -1.98 14.66
CA PRO A 51 -11.90 -1.67 16.10
C PRO A 51 -13.22 -2.10 16.78
N ARG A 52 -14.28 -2.30 15.99
CA ARG A 52 -15.59 -2.75 16.50
C ARG A 52 -15.52 -4.14 17.16
N PHE A 53 -14.50 -4.94 16.86
CA PHE A 53 -14.34 -6.28 17.42
C PHE A 53 -13.77 -6.28 18.85
N ASP A 54 -13.16 -5.18 19.30
CA ASP A 54 -12.63 -5.04 20.66
C ASP A 54 -13.72 -5.19 21.75
N ALA A 55 -14.97 -4.93 21.38
CA ALA A 55 -16.13 -5.00 22.26
C ALA A 55 -16.90 -6.34 22.17
N THR A 56 -16.31 -7.38 21.56
CA THR A 56 -16.95 -8.69 21.39
C THR A 56 -16.15 -9.79 22.06
N ASP A 57 -16.81 -10.89 22.42
CA ASP A 57 -16.15 -12.08 22.97
C ASP A 57 -15.49 -12.97 21.88
N LEU A 58 -15.42 -12.46 20.64
CA LEU A 58 -14.83 -13.18 19.52
C LEU A 58 -13.31 -13.02 19.55
N THR A 59 -12.58 -14.13 19.50
CA THR A 59 -11.11 -14.11 19.51
C THR A 59 -10.57 -13.67 18.14
N PRO A 60 -9.89 -12.52 18.03
CA PRO A 60 -9.29 -12.10 16.78
C PRO A 60 -8.04 -12.93 16.47
N THR A 61 -7.78 -13.13 15.18
CA THR A 61 -6.48 -13.56 14.67
C THR A 61 -5.41 -12.48 14.93
N PRO A 62 -4.10 -12.80 14.87
CA PRO A 62 -3.03 -11.81 15.03
C PRO A 62 -3.10 -10.62 14.05
N GLY A 63 -3.80 -10.78 12.91
CA GLY A 63 -4.05 -9.72 11.94
C GLY A 63 -5.28 -8.84 12.25
N GLY A 64 -5.98 -9.10 13.35
CA GLY A 64 -7.19 -8.36 13.77
C GLY A 64 -8.46 -8.77 13.00
N LEU A 65 -8.42 -9.86 12.25
CA LEU A 65 -9.60 -10.44 11.59
C LEU A 65 -10.20 -11.53 12.48
N ILE A 66 -11.50 -11.77 12.35
CA ILE A 66 -12.19 -12.93 12.96
C ILE A 66 -12.06 -14.13 12.02
#